data_AF-A0AAD5T3P2-F1
#
_entry.id   AF-A0AAD5T3P2-F1
#
_cell.length_a   1.000
_cell.length_b   1.000
_cell.length_c   1.000
_cell.angle_alpha   90.00
_cell.angle_beta   90.00
_cell.angle_gamma   90.00
#
_symmetry.space_group_name_H-M   'P 1'
#
loop_
_entity.id
_entity.type
_entity.pdbx_description
1 polymer ?
#
loop_
_entity_poly.entity_id
_entity_poly.type
_entity_poly.pdbx_seq_one_letter_code
_entity_poly.pdbx_strand_id
1 'polypeptide(L)'
;MQLKVLITVAAIVSSVFGAVTVPIQKGNSGLAGCRIDKIREKIGKFNAVTNSAPLLDIQDELYATNVTLSDGNLFRIDLDTGSSDTWIRGSNCYGDKSCSGSFAVYSDFNFTGLYYLVEYGSGAVAGAVFKAGVTLAGLTANFLIGLSEIEIDIGGSDGLLGLGFSSIGVISSFISPLKGIGGNWVDALNLNNPVFAFYLSNANDGDNGEVTFDGYDSSKFTGNITWIPLINYVTDYLGNPSPGYWIFDFSG
;
A
#
# COMPACT_ATOMS: atom_id res chain seq x y z
N MET A 1 -20.23 -2.86 -2.87
CA MET A 1 -19.82 -2.59 -1.48
C MET A 1 -18.97 -1.33 -1.52
N GLN A 2 -19.37 -0.24 -0.85
CA GLN A 2 -18.64 1.04 -0.93
C GLN A 2 -17.50 1.02 0.09
N LEU A 3 -16.27 0.91 -0.41
CA LEU A 3 -15.03 1.06 0.37
C LEU A 3 -14.83 2.55 0.68
N LYS A 4 -14.58 2.90 1.96
CA LYS A 4 -14.34 4.29 2.39
C LYS A 4 -12.94 4.44 2.98
N VAL A 5 -12.22 5.48 2.59
CA VAL A 5 -10.86 5.79 3.08
C VAL A 5 -10.85 7.05 3.92
N LEU A 6 -10.14 6.97 5.04
CA LEU A 6 -9.88 8.08 5.96
C LEU A 6 -8.42 8.53 5.83
N ILE A 7 -8.21 9.77 5.41
CA ILE A 7 -6.92 10.46 5.46
C ILE A 7 -7.08 11.63 6.45
N THR A 8 -6.37 11.60 7.57
CA THR A 8 -6.38 12.68 8.55
C THR A 8 -5.14 13.55 8.34
N VAL A 9 -5.31 14.74 7.74
CA VAL A 9 -4.25 15.76 7.63
C VAL A 9 -4.52 16.86 8.66
N ALA A 10 -3.55 17.15 9.52
CA ALA A 10 -3.63 18.32 10.40
C ALA A 10 -3.33 19.59 9.58
N ALA A 11 -4.36 20.39 9.30
CA ALA A 11 -4.26 21.61 8.50
C ALA A 11 -3.89 22.85 9.34
N ILE A 12 -3.08 23.75 8.76
CA ILE A 12 -3.05 25.18 9.09
C ILE A 12 -3.45 25.95 7.82
N VAL A 13 -4.36 26.91 7.98
CA VAL A 13 -5.05 27.66 6.91
C VAL A 13 -4.19 28.82 6.38
N SER A 14 -4.11 28.99 5.05
CA SER A 14 -4.33 30.31 4.42
C SER A 14 -4.70 30.14 2.92
N SER A 15 -5.59 31.00 2.47
CA SER A 15 -6.30 31.00 1.19
C SER A 15 -5.44 31.37 -0.02
N VAL A 16 -5.68 30.74 -1.19
CA VAL A 16 -6.00 31.32 -2.53
C VAL A 16 -6.14 30.17 -3.54
N PHE A 17 -7.10 30.32 -4.46
CA PHE A 17 -7.52 29.39 -5.52
C PHE A 17 -6.41 28.85 -6.44
N GLY A 18 -6.57 27.59 -6.81
CA GLY A 18 -5.85 26.86 -7.86
C GLY A 18 -5.84 25.38 -7.49
N ALA A 19 -6.16 24.48 -8.43
CA ALA A 19 -5.97 23.05 -8.18
C ALA A 19 -4.48 22.82 -7.91
N VAL A 20 -4.13 22.60 -6.63
CA VAL A 20 -2.78 22.25 -6.21
C VAL A 20 -2.75 20.74 -6.12
N THR A 21 -2.21 20.08 -7.15
CA THR A 21 -1.41 18.88 -6.88
C THR A 21 -0.33 19.34 -5.92
N VAL A 22 -0.22 18.73 -4.74
CA VAL A 22 0.89 19.03 -3.81
C VAL A 22 2.03 18.07 -4.17
N PRO A 23 3.00 18.43 -5.04
CA PRO A 23 4.28 17.77 -5.02
C PRO A 23 5.00 18.26 -3.77
N ILE A 24 5.20 17.39 -2.79
CA ILE A 24 6.10 17.71 -1.68
C ILE A 24 7.52 17.50 -2.22
N GLN A 25 8.10 18.57 -2.77
CA GLN A 25 9.55 18.67 -2.92
C GLN A 25 10.12 19.57 -1.83
N LYS A 26 11.18 19.11 -1.14
CA LYS A 26 12.21 20.02 -0.64
C LYS A 26 13.59 19.38 -0.46
N GLY A 27 14.47 19.65 -1.43
CA GLY A 27 15.79 20.26 -1.22
C GLY A 27 16.84 19.55 -0.34
N ASN A 28 17.70 18.78 -1.02
CA ASN A 28 19.15 18.57 -0.79
C ASN A 28 19.71 18.64 0.65
N SER A 29 20.18 17.50 1.17
CA SER A 29 21.53 17.43 1.79
C SER A 29 21.98 15.99 2.08
N GLY A 30 23.10 15.61 1.44
CA GLY A 30 24.20 14.85 2.05
C GLY A 30 23.93 13.46 2.62
N LEU A 31 24.39 12.45 1.89
CA LEU A 31 24.74 11.12 2.42
C LEU A 31 25.64 11.24 3.66
N ALA A 32 25.17 10.77 4.82
CA ALA A 32 26.03 10.34 5.92
C ALA A 32 25.29 9.26 6.72
N GLY A 33 25.91 8.08 6.83
CA GLY A 33 25.24 6.83 7.16
C GLY A 33 24.57 6.77 8.54
N CYS A 34 23.42 6.11 8.58
CA CYS A 34 22.78 5.74 9.84
C CYS A 34 23.24 4.33 10.25
N ARG A 35 23.99 4.27 11.35
CA ARG A 35 24.33 3.03 12.05
C ARG A 35 23.07 2.49 12.72
N ILE A 36 22.74 1.23 12.43
CA ILE A 36 21.70 0.47 13.14
C ILE A 36 22.23 0.14 14.54
N ASP A 37 21.80 0.88 15.56
CA ASP A 37 21.95 0.49 16.95
C ASP A 37 20.58 0.19 17.59
N LYS A 38 20.48 -1.07 18.03
CA LYS A 38 19.43 -1.75 18.81
C LYS A 38 18.43 -0.87 19.57
N ILE A 39 17.18 -0.84 19.11
CA ILE A 39 16.02 -0.51 19.95
C ILE A 39 15.37 -1.83 20.39
N ARG A 40 15.48 -2.14 21.69
CA ARG A 40 14.68 -3.16 22.38
C ARG A 40 13.55 -2.44 23.11
N GLU A 41 12.33 -2.90 22.83
CA GLU A 41 11.04 -2.36 23.27
C GLU A 41 10.87 -2.19 24.78
N LYS A 42 10.18 -1.11 25.15
CA LYS A 42 9.20 -1.09 26.23
C LYS A 42 7.82 -0.94 25.59
N ILE A 43 7.12 -2.05 25.34
CA ILE A 43 5.71 -2.01 24.92
C ILE A 43 4.88 -1.62 26.15
N GLY A 44 4.39 -0.38 26.17
CA GLY A 44 3.29 0.04 27.03
C GLY A 44 1.99 -0.61 26.54
N LYS A 45 1.11 -0.99 27.47
CA LYS A 45 -0.17 -1.65 27.19
C LYS A 45 -1.04 -0.80 26.23
N PHE A 46 -1.10 -1.20 24.96
CA PHE A 46 -2.10 -0.72 24.01
C PHE A 46 -3.41 -1.50 24.21
N ASN A 47 -4.54 -0.78 24.26
CA ASN A 47 -5.82 -1.43 23.98
C ASN A 47 -5.78 -1.80 22.49
N ALA A 48 -5.42 -3.05 22.21
CA ALA A 48 -5.19 -3.52 20.86
C ALA A 48 -6.46 -3.38 20.01
N VAL A 49 -6.44 -2.44 19.07
CA VAL A 49 -7.21 -2.63 17.84
C VAL A 49 -6.59 -3.86 17.20
N THR A 50 -7.37 -4.94 17.07
CA THR A 50 -6.82 -6.26 16.73
C THR A 50 -6.26 -6.34 15.30
N ASN A 51 -6.53 -5.31 14.48
CA ASN A 51 -6.19 -5.25 13.07
C ASN A 51 -5.35 -4.01 12.71
N SER A 52 -4.37 -3.64 13.55
CA SER A 52 -3.42 -2.57 13.24
C SER A 52 -1.99 -3.07 13.00
N ALA A 53 -1.24 -2.30 12.22
CA ALA A 53 0.19 -2.52 12.01
C ALA A 53 0.95 -1.19 12.05
N PRO A 54 2.15 -1.15 12.64
CA PRO A 54 2.98 0.03 12.64
C PRO A 54 3.49 0.31 11.22
N LEU A 55 3.67 1.59 10.92
CA LEU A 55 4.29 2.07 9.68
C LEU A 55 5.65 2.67 10.00
N LEU A 56 6.60 2.34 9.15
CA LEU A 56 7.91 2.95 9.08
C LEU A 56 7.86 4.07 8.04
N ASP A 57 8.21 5.28 8.47
CA ASP A 57 8.48 6.37 7.55
C ASP A 57 9.82 6.14 6.83
N ILE A 58 9.78 6.15 5.49
CA ILE A 58 10.94 6.11 4.62
C ILE A 58 11.02 7.46 3.90
N GLN A 59 11.84 8.34 4.46
CA GLN A 59 12.23 9.64 3.86
C GLN A 59 11.06 10.61 3.65
N ASP A 60 9.98 10.52 4.43
CA ASP A 60 8.73 11.26 4.26
C ASP A 60 8.08 11.03 2.88
N GLU A 61 8.49 9.98 2.16
CA GLU A 61 8.06 9.65 0.80
C GLU A 61 7.20 8.38 0.79
N LEU A 62 7.56 7.38 1.60
CA LEU A 62 6.89 6.07 1.62
C LEU A 62 6.61 5.63 3.06
N TYR A 63 5.41 5.11 3.29
CA TYR A 63 5.04 4.46 4.55
C TYR A 63 5.00 2.96 4.36
N ALA A 64 5.99 2.29 4.95
CA ALA A 64 6.19 0.86 4.79
C ALA A 64 5.80 0.07 6.04
N THR A 65 5.40 -1.17 5.86
CA THR A 65 5.15 -2.11 6.96
C THR A 65 5.62 -3.50 6.60
N ASN A 66 5.62 -4.41 7.56
CA ASN A 66 5.99 -5.80 7.30
C ASN A 66 4.75 -6.63 6.99
N VAL A 67 4.82 -7.41 5.93
CA VAL A 67 3.87 -8.49 5.64
C VAL A 67 4.53 -9.85 5.72
N THR A 68 3.74 -10.86 6.06
CA THR A 68 4.16 -12.25 6.02
C THR A 68 3.49 -12.95 4.85
N LEU A 69 4.26 -13.61 3.99
CA LEU A 69 3.69 -14.45 2.94
C LEU A 69 3.39 -15.86 3.42
N SER A 70 2.67 -16.64 2.61
CA SER A 70 2.27 -18.01 2.94
C SER A 70 3.45 -18.98 3.14
N ASP A 71 4.66 -18.61 2.74
CA ASP A 71 5.91 -19.33 3.00
C ASP A 71 6.51 -19.05 4.40
N GLY A 72 5.94 -18.08 5.13
CA GLY A 72 6.38 -17.63 6.45
C GLY A 72 7.45 -16.54 6.44
N ASN A 73 7.91 -16.10 5.26
CA ASN A 73 8.91 -15.04 5.13
C ASN A 73 8.28 -13.65 5.29
N LEU A 74 9.07 -12.73 5.84
CA LEU A 74 8.70 -11.34 6.09
C LEU A 74 9.27 -10.44 5.00
N PHE A 75 8.46 -9.50 4.52
CA PHE A 75 8.86 -8.52 3.52
C PHE A 75 8.42 -7.13 3.96
N ARG A 76 9.31 -6.15 3.81
CA ARG A 76 8.94 -4.75 4.00
C ARG A 76 8.25 -4.26 2.73
N ILE A 77 7.01 -3.81 2.84
CA ILE A 77 6.21 -3.37 1.69
C ILE A 77 5.71 -1.94 1.88
N ASP A 78 5.63 -1.19 0.79
CA ASP A 78 4.97 0.12 0.78
C ASP A 78 3.45 -0.06 0.71
N LEU A 79 2.71 0.70 1.51
CA LEU A 79 1.25 0.74 1.41
C LEU A 79 0.83 1.87 0.47
N ASP A 80 0.26 1.53 -0.68
CA ASP A 80 0.03 2.48 -1.76
C ASP A 80 -1.45 2.61 -2.10
N THR A 81 -2.05 3.76 -1.76
CA THR A 81 -3.44 4.07 -2.15
C THR A 81 -3.54 4.53 -3.62
N GLY A 82 -2.43 4.85 -4.27
CA GLY A 82 -2.37 5.29 -5.67
C GLY A 82 -2.40 4.16 -6.70
N SER A 83 -2.15 2.91 -6.31
CA SER A 83 -2.20 1.73 -7.18
C SER A 83 -2.95 0.56 -6.53
N SER A 84 -3.23 -0.49 -7.30
CA SER A 84 -4.09 -1.61 -6.86
C SER A 84 -3.45 -2.98 -6.88
N ASP A 85 -2.36 -3.14 -7.64
CA ASP A 85 -1.67 -4.43 -7.68
C ASP A 85 -0.74 -4.56 -6.48
N THR A 86 -0.60 -5.78 -5.98
CA THR A 86 0.43 -6.10 -4.99
C THR A 86 1.55 -6.86 -5.68
N TRP A 87 2.78 -6.45 -5.45
CA TRP A 87 3.95 -7.16 -5.94
C TRP A 87 5.05 -7.19 -4.88
N ILE A 88 5.87 -8.24 -4.95
CA ILE A 88 7.00 -8.48 -4.04
C ILE A 88 8.20 -8.87 -4.88
N ARG A 89 9.38 -8.44 -4.43
CA ARG A 89 10.63 -8.71 -5.10
C ARG A 89 10.89 -10.21 -5.20
N GLY A 90 11.01 -10.70 -6.42
CA GLY A 90 11.27 -12.12 -6.66
C GLY A 90 12.77 -12.44 -6.65
N SER A 91 13.14 -13.65 -6.25
CA SER A 91 14.53 -14.17 -6.27
C SER A 91 15.26 -14.11 -7.62
N ASN A 92 14.54 -13.89 -8.72
CA ASN A 92 15.09 -13.75 -10.06
C ASN A 92 15.20 -12.27 -10.51
N CYS A 93 15.01 -11.30 -9.62
CA CYS A 93 15.06 -9.87 -9.94
C CYS A 93 16.38 -9.48 -10.60
N TYR A 94 16.29 -8.84 -11.75
CA TYR A 94 17.39 -8.15 -12.42
C TYR A 94 16.96 -6.73 -12.81
N GLY A 95 17.91 -5.81 -12.88
CA GLY A 95 17.62 -4.41 -13.09
C GLY A 95 18.76 -3.52 -12.62
N ASP A 96 18.42 -2.40 -12.01
CA ASP A 96 19.39 -1.48 -11.41
C ASP A 96 19.57 -1.76 -9.88
N LYS A 97 19.72 -0.71 -9.07
CA LYS A 97 19.83 -0.84 -7.60
C LYS A 97 18.51 -1.23 -6.93
N SER A 98 17.39 -1.18 -7.65
CA SER A 98 16.07 -1.60 -7.17
C SER A 98 16.03 -3.05 -6.72
N CYS A 99 16.75 -3.95 -7.41
CA CYS A 99 16.83 -5.37 -7.05
C CYS A 99 17.77 -5.64 -5.85
N SER A 100 17.43 -5.11 -4.67
CA SER A 100 18.17 -5.31 -3.41
C SER A 100 17.24 -5.59 -2.24
N GLY A 101 17.74 -6.13 -1.12
CA GLY A 101 16.90 -6.43 0.05
C GLY A 101 16.43 -7.89 0.11
N SER A 102 15.18 -8.10 0.47
CA SER A 102 14.59 -9.44 0.63
C SER A 102 14.02 -9.96 -0.69
N PHE A 103 14.03 -11.28 -0.88
CA PHE A 103 13.61 -11.92 -2.12
C PHE A 103 12.67 -13.09 -1.86
N ALA A 104 11.50 -13.07 -2.49
CA ALA A 104 10.53 -14.16 -2.45
C ALA A 104 10.94 -15.27 -3.42
N VAL A 105 10.89 -16.53 -2.95
CA VAL A 105 11.28 -17.70 -3.75
C VAL A 105 10.07 -18.21 -4.53
N TYR A 106 10.22 -18.29 -5.85
CA TYR A 106 9.14 -18.60 -6.78
C TYR A 106 8.50 -19.98 -6.54
N SER A 107 9.29 -20.95 -6.09
CA SER A 107 8.82 -22.32 -5.83
C SER A 107 7.82 -22.45 -4.70
N ASP A 108 7.69 -21.42 -3.87
CA ASP A 108 6.87 -21.46 -2.67
C ASP A 108 5.41 -21.02 -2.93
N PHE A 109 5.12 -20.59 -4.17
CA PHE A 109 3.83 -20.05 -4.58
C PHE A 109 3.29 -20.70 -5.86
N ASN A 110 1.99 -20.55 -6.10
CA ASN A 110 1.33 -21.16 -7.25
C ASN A 110 1.37 -20.22 -8.46
N PHE A 111 2.23 -20.52 -9.44
CA PHE A 111 2.32 -19.75 -10.67
C PHE A 111 1.03 -19.84 -11.49
N THR A 112 0.55 -18.70 -12.00
CA THR A 112 -0.70 -18.64 -12.77
C THR A 112 -0.53 -18.92 -14.26
N GLY A 113 0.71 -18.92 -14.77
CA GLY A 113 1.02 -18.95 -16.20
C GLY A 113 1.05 -17.58 -16.87
N LEU A 114 0.87 -16.49 -16.11
CA LEU A 114 0.71 -15.13 -16.62
C LEU A 114 1.77 -14.19 -16.05
N TYR A 115 2.05 -13.13 -16.80
CA TYR A 115 3.02 -12.08 -16.46
C TYR A 115 2.31 -10.73 -16.38
N TYR A 116 2.94 -9.79 -15.69
CA TYR A 116 2.48 -8.42 -15.55
C TYR A 116 3.61 -7.43 -15.81
N LEU A 117 3.22 -6.21 -16.18
CA LEU A 117 4.07 -5.03 -16.27
C LEU A 117 3.27 -3.86 -15.73
N VAL A 118 3.85 -3.11 -14.79
CA VAL A 118 3.29 -1.90 -14.23
C VAL A 118 4.34 -0.80 -14.33
N GLU A 119 3.92 0.34 -14.89
CA GLU A 119 4.72 1.56 -14.94
C GLU A 119 4.22 2.52 -13.86
N TYR A 120 5.15 2.97 -13.03
CA TYR A 120 4.98 4.04 -12.06
C TYR A 120 5.57 5.33 -12.61
N GLY A 121 5.20 6.47 -12.04
CA GLY A 121 5.76 7.75 -12.48
C GLY A 121 7.29 7.83 -12.39
N SER A 122 7.91 7.05 -11.50
CA SER A 122 9.35 6.99 -11.31
C SER A 122 10.05 5.90 -12.12
N GLY A 123 9.38 4.79 -12.41
CA GLY A 123 10.04 3.55 -12.80
C GLY A 123 9.06 2.44 -13.20
N ALA A 124 9.53 1.21 -13.32
CA ALA A 124 8.69 0.10 -13.76
C ALA A 124 9.02 -1.21 -13.03
N VAL A 125 7.99 -2.04 -12.88
CA VAL A 125 8.09 -3.40 -12.34
C VAL A 125 7.45 -4.38 -13.31
N ALA A 126 8.13 -5.48 -13.62
CA ALA A 126 7.58 -6.57 -14.39
C ALA A 126 7.94 -7.92 -13.78
N GLY A 127 7.12 -8.93 -14.04
CA GLY A 127 7.42 -10.29 -13.62
C GLY A 127 6.25 -11.24 -13.76
N ALA A 128 6.29 -12.33 -13.00
CA ALA A 128 5.33 -13.41 -13.06
C ALA A 128 4.24 -13.28 -11.98
N VAL A 129 3.02 -13.73 -12.29
CA VAL A 129 1.87 -13.63 -11.38
C VAL A 129 1.61 -14.95 -10.67
N PHE A 130 1.48 -14.89 -9.35
CA PHE A 130 1.31 -16.03 -8.45
C PHE A 130 0.07 -15.88 -7.59
N LYS A 131 -0.52 -17.00 -7.18
CA LYS A 131 -1.47 -17.02 -6.07
C LYS A 131 -0.70 -17.24 -4.76
N ALA A 132 -0.84 -16.31 -3.83
CA ALA A 132 -0.17 -16.34 -2.52
C ALA A 132 -1.10 -15.87 -1.41
N GLY A 133 -0.82 -16.32 -0.18
CA GLY A 133 -1.41 -15.75 1.03
C GLY A 133 -0.55 -14.61 1.55
N VAL A 134 -1.16 -13.46 1.87
CA VAL A 134 -0.47 -12.30 2.44
C VAL A 134 -1.15 -11.93 3.75
N THR A 135 -0.35 -11.83 4.81
CA THR A 135 -0.80 -11.47 6.16
C THR A 135 -0.26 -10.09 6.53
N LEU A 136 -1.16 -9.19 6.92
CA LEU A 136 -0.87 -7.85 7.44
C LEU A 136 -1.80 -7.56 8.61
N ALA A 137 -1.29 -6.99 9.70
CA ALA A 137 -2.11 -6.58 10.84
C ALA A 137 -3.00 -7.72 11.39
N GLY A 138 -2.51 -8.96 11.39
CA GLY A 138 -3.29 -10.14 11.80
C GLY A 138 -4.37 -10.60 10.82
N LEU A 139 -4.55 -9.91 9.69
CA LEU A 139 -5.49 -10.25 8.63
C LEU A 139 -4.77 -10.95 7.48
N THR A 140 -5.33 -12.08 7.03
CA THR A 140 -4.76 -12.88 5.94
C THR A 140 -5.74 -12.95 4.77
N ALA A 141 -5.26 -12.67 3.56
CA ALA A 141 -6.01 -12.88 2.32
C ALA A 141 -5.20 -13.70 1.32
N ASN A 142 -5.90 -14.55 0.56
CA ASN A 142 -5.32 -15.30 -0.55
C ASN A 142 -5.79 -14.71 -1.88
N PHE A 143 -4.88 -14.15 -2.66
CA PHE A 143 -5.17 -13.44 -3.91
C PHE A 143 -4.00 -13.55 -4.89
N LEU A 144 -4.07 -12.83 -6.00
CA LEU A 144 -2.98 -12.78 -6.97
C LEU A 144 -2.00 -11.64 -6.66
N ILE A 145 -0.71 -11.99 -6.60
CA ILE A 145 0.41 -11.05 -6.47
C ILE A 145 1.36 -11.20 -7.64
N GLY A 146 2.11 -10.14 -7.92
CA GLY A 146 3.29 -10.20 -8.79
C GLY A 146 4.53 -10.59 -7.99
N LEU A 147 5.35 -11.50 -8.51
CA LEU A 147 6.75 -11.58 -8.13
C LEU A 147 7.58 -10.88 -9.21
N SER A 148 8.31 -9.84 -8.84
CA SER A 148 9.10 -9.06 -9.80
C SER A 148 10.31 -9.88 -10.28
N GLU A 149 10.53 -9.80 -11.59
CA GLU A 149 11.74 -10.26 -12.28
C GLU A 149 12.54 -9.04 -12.77
N ILE A 150 11.88 -7.90 -13.00
CA ILE A 150 12.48 -6.65 -13.43
C ILE A 150 12.02 -5.53 -12.51
N GLU A 151 12.97 -4.75 -12.01
CA GLU A 151 12.72 -3.48 -11.32
C GLU A 151 13.70 -2.41 -11.80
N ILE A 152 13.17 -1.25 -12.18
CA ILE A 152 13.94 -0.10 -12.68
C ILE A 152 13.42 1.16 -12.00
N ASP A 153 14.31 1.94 -11.38
CA ASP A 153 13.98 3.20 -10.68
C ASP A 153 12.86 3.05 -9.62
N ILE A 154 12.86 1.89 -8.94
CA ILE A 154 12.01 1.55 -7.78
C ILE A 154 12.87 1.54 -6.51
N GLY A 155 12.39 2.12 -5.42
CA GLY A 155 13.19 2.25 -4.19
C GLY A 155 12.40 1.98 -2.92
N GLY A 156 13.11 1.90 -1.79
CA GLY A 156 12.52 1.93 -0.45
C GLY A 156 12.20 0.55 0.13
N SER A 157 11.46 -0.30 -0.58
CA SER A 157 10.86 -1.51 0.00
C SER A 157 11.10 -2.79 -0.81
N ASP A 158 10.80 -3.94 -0.19
CA ASP A 158 10.81 -5.28 -0.79
C ASP A 158 9.61 -5.53 -1.72
N GLY A 159 8.64 -4.62 -1.72
CA GLY A 159 7.43 -4.72 -2.51
C GLY A 159 6.48 -3.56 -2.26
N LEU A 160 5.29 -3.67 -2.83
CA LEU A 160 4.21 -2.71 -2.69
C LEU A 160 2.90 -3.47 -2.56
N LEU A 161 2.01 -3.00 -1.69
CA LEU A 161 0.64 -3.47 -1.54
C LEU A 161 -0.33 -2.36 -1.93
N GLY A 162 -0.97 -2.55 -3.08
CA GLY A 162 -1.99 -1.65 -3.58
C GLY A 162 -3.26 -1.67 -2.73
N LEU A 163 -3.67 -0.49 -2.29
CA LEU A 163 -4.89 -0.17 -1.53
C LEU A 163 -5.89 0.67 -2.36
N GLY A 164 -5.60 0.86 -3.65
CA GLY A 164 -6.53 1.39 -4.63
C GLY A 164 -7.66 0.41 -4.96
N PHE A 165 -8.56 0.84 -5.83
CA PHE A 165 -9.66 0.01 -6.30
C PHE A 165 -9.22 -0.92 -7.43
N SER A 166 -9.55 -2.21 -7.36
CA SER A 166 -9.09 -3.23 -8.32
C SER A 166 -9.22 -2.88 -9.80
N SER A 167 -10.15 -2.02 -10.19
CA SER A 167 -10.31 -1.54 -11.57
C SER A 167 -9.16 -0.69 -12.12
N ILE A 168 -8.20 -0.25 -11.31
CA ILE A 168 -7.03 0.52 -11.79
C ILE A 168 -5.73 -0.30 -11.89
N GLY A 169 -5.72 -1.58 -11.48
CA GLY A 169 -4.53 -2.43 -11.54
C GLY A 169 -4.52 -3.40 -12.72
N VAL A 170 -3.35 -3.83 -13.17
CA VAL A 170 -3.18 -4.83 -14.24
C VAL A 170 -3.50 -6.23 -13.73
N ILE A 171 -2.95 -6.62 -12.58
CA ILE A 171 -3.21 -7.94 -11.97
C ILE A 171 -4.66 -8.00 -11.50
N SER A 172 -5.10 -6.99 -10.75
CA SER A 172 -6.39 -6.96 -10.09
C SER A 172 -7.59 -6.76 -11.02
N SER A 173 -7.49 -5.93 -12.07
CA SER A 173 -8.61 -5.68 -13.00
C SER A 173 -8.74 -6.71 -14.12
N PHE A 174 -7.64 -7.34 -14.52
CA PHE A 174 -7.59 -8.19 -15.71
C PHE A 174 -7.23 -9.63 -15.37
N ILE A 175 -6.05 -9.86 -14.79
CA ILE A 175 -5.54 -11.22 -14.56
C ILE A 175 -6.38 -11.97 -13.52
N SER A 176 -6.74 -11.30 -12.42
CA SER A 176 -7.48 -11.90 -11.31
C SER A 176 -8.89 -12.38 -11.71
N PRO A 177 -9.70 -11.60 -12.46
CA PRO A 177 -10.94 -12.09 -13.04
C PRO A 177 -10.75 -13.24 -14.03
N LEU A 178 -9.73 -13.19 -14.90
CA LEU A 178 -9.44 -14.27 -15.86
C LEU A 178 -9.12 -15.61 -15.18
N LYS A 179 -8.54 -15.56 -13.97
CA LYS A 179 -8.25 -16.75 -13.15
C LYS A 179 -9.38 -17.12 -12.19
N GLY A 180 -10.51 -16.41 -12.21
CA GLY A 180 -11.67 -16.67 -11.35
C GLY A 180 -11.42 -16.42 -9.85
N ILE A 181 -10.43 -15.57 -9.52
CA ILE A 181 -10.10 -15.19 -8.13
C ILE A 181 -10.78 -13.86 -7.79
N GLY A 182 -10.70 -12.90 -8.71
CA GLY A 182 -11.27 -11.56 -8.57
C GLY A 182 -10.48 -10.64 -7.63
N GLY A 183 -10.44 -9.36 -7.97
CA GLY A 183 -10.01 -8.28 -7.08
C GLY A 183 -8.54 -8.28 -6.64
N ASN A 184 -8.26 -7.39 -5.68
CA ASN A 184 -6.97 -7.20 -5.01
C ASN A 184 -7.03 -7.67 -3.54
N TRP A 185 -6.00 -7.35 -2.76
CA TRP A 185 -5.92 -7.76 -1.36
C TRP A 185 -7.13 -7.27 -0.52
N VAL A 186 -7.57 -6.03 -0.75
CA VAL A 186 -8.69 -5.42 0.00
C VAL A 186 -10.01 -6.14 -0.29
N ASP A 187 -10.26 -6.47 -1.57
CA ASP A 187 -11.44 -7.25 -1.95
C ASP A 187 -11.42 -8.66 -1.34
N ALA A 188 -10.24 -9.29 -1.33
CA ALA A 188 -10.06 -10.65 -0.83
C ALA A 188 -10.19 -10.78 0.69
N LEU A 189 -10.04 -9.69 1.45
CA LEU A 189 -10.22 -9.68 2.90
C LEU A 189 -11.68 -9.83 3.35
N ASN A 190 -12.64 -9.39 2.53
CA ASN A 190 -14.07 -9.40 2.87
C ASN A 190 -14.36 -8.82 4.27
N LEU A 191 -13.83 -7.62 4.53
CA LEU A 191 -13.95 -6.93 5.82
C LEU A 191 -15.42 -6.69 6.22
N ASN A 192 -15.73 -6.78 7.51
CA ASN A 192 -17.08 -6.49 8.02
C ASN A 192 -17.44 -5.01 7.80
N ASN A 193 -16.50 -4.12 8.11
CA ASN A 193 -16.52 -2.71 7.80
C ASN A 193 -15.48 -2.47 6.69
N PRO A 194 -15.91 -2.12 5.46
CA PRO A 194 -15.01 -1.91 4.32
C PRO A 194 -14.30 -0.56 4.44
N VAL A 195 -13.48 -0.39 5.47
CA VAL A 195 -12.70 0.81 5.74
C VAL A 195 -11.31 0.45 6.24
N PHE A 196 -10.35 1.28 5.86
CA PHE A 196 -9.03 1.34 6.49
C PHE A 196 -8.67 2.79 6.75
N ALA A 197 -7.79 3.00 7.73
CA ALA A 197 -7.38 4.32 8.18
C ALA A 197 -5.88 4.37 8.43
N PHE A 198 -5.29 5.52 8.07
CA PHE A 198 -3.91 5.85 8.35
C PHE A 198 -3.83 6.91 9.44
N TYR A 199 -2.96 6.67 10.42
CA TYR A 199 -2.43 7.69 11.29
C TYR A 199 -0.95 7.87 10.96
N LEU A 200 -0.53 9.09 10.69
CA LEU A 200 0.85 9.46 10.40
C LEU A 200 1.20 10.61 11.37
N SER A 201 2.14 10.38 12.27
CA SER A 201 2.62 11.43 13.18
C SER A 201 3.57 12.38 12.43
N ASN A 202 3.83 13.55 13.01
CA ASN A 202 4.84 14.46 12.47
C ASN A 202 6.24 14.16 13.04
N ALA A 203 7.27 14.81 12.48
CA ALA A 203 8.66 14.69 12.90
C ALA A 203 8.93 14.99 14.38
N ASN A 204 8.14 15.86 15.00
CA ASN A 204 8.30 16.16 16.43
C ASN A 204 7.76 15.03 17.32
N ASP A 205 6.90 14.17 16.77
CA ASP A 205 6.29 13.01 17.43
C ASP A 205 6.96 11.68 17.01
N GLY A 206 8.12 11.77 16.35
CA GLY A 206 9.02 10.66 16.05
C GLY A 206 8.67 9.86 14.79
N ASP A 207 7.95 10.45 13.83
CA ASP A 207 7.64 9.86 12.52
C ASP A 207 7.08 8.43 12.59
N ASN A 208 6.22 8.21 13.58
CA ASN A 208 5.49 6.97 13.75
C ASN A 208 4.23 6.99 12.89
N GLY A 209 3.92 5.87 12.23
CA GLY A 209 2.62 5.69 11.61
C GLY A 209 1.94 4.39 12.05
N GLU A 210 0.64 4.32 11.79
CA GLU A 210 -0.17 3.14 12.00
C GLU A 210 -1.23 3.04 10.89
N VAL A 211 -1.40 1.84 10.35
CA VAL A 211 -2.56 1.50 9.53
C VAL A 211 -3.51 0.64 10.35
N THR A 212 -4.81 0.90 10.23
CA THR A 212 -5.88 0.12 10.84
C THR A 212 -6.84 -0.37 9.76
N PHE A 213 -7.20 -1.65 9.79
CA PHE A 213 -8.22 -2.24 8.92
C PHE A 213 -9.49 -2.60 9.70
N ASP A 214 -10.62 -2.72 9.00
CA ASP A 214 -11.94 -2.99 9.60
C ASP A 214 -12.41 -1.89 10.57
N GLY A 215 -11.87 -0.68 10.43
CA GLY A 215 -12.16 0.44 11.33
C GLY A 215 -11.11 1.55 11.29
N TYR A 216 -11.06 2.32 12.37
CA TYR A 216 -10.08 3.36 12.64
C TYR A 216 -9.82 3.44 14.15
N ASP A 217 -8.62 3.86 14.56
CA ASP A 217 -8.33 4.11 15.97
C ASP A 217 -8.79 5.52 16.37
N SER A 218 -9.88 5.59 17.15
CA SER A 218 -10.42 6.86 17.66
C SER A 218 -9.50 7.60 18.61
N SER A 219 -8.46 6.96 19.16
CA SER A 219 -7.46 7.62 20.01
C SER A 219 -6.49 8.51 19.23
N LYS A 220 -6.45 8.35 17.90
CA LYS A 220 -5.51 9.06 17.00
C LYS A 220 -5.99 10.41 16.50
N PHE A 221 -7.24 10.78 16.76
CA PHE A 221 -7.81 12.05 16.34
C PHE A 221 -8.80 12.59 17.35
N THR A 222 -9.17 13.86 17.20
CA THR A 222 -10.22 14.51 17.98
C THR A 222 -11.29 15.06 17.05
N GLY A 223 -12.50 15.25 17.57
CA GLY A 223 -13.64 15.69 16.77
C GLY A 223 -14.27 14.56 15.94
N ASN A 224 -15.07 14.94 14.95
CA ASN A 224 -15.82 14.02 14.10
C ASN A 224 -15.11 13.80 12.77
N ILE A 225 -15.26 12.60 12.21
CA ILE A 225 -14.85 12.31 10.84
C ILE A 225 -15.82 12.95 9.85
N THR A 226 -15.29 13.74 8.91
CA THR A 226 -16.02 14.22 7.75
C THR A 226 -15.84 13.24 6.59
N TRP A 227 -16.96 12.72 6.08
CA TRP A 227 -16.95 11.80 4.95
C TRP A 227 -17.24 12.54 3.66
N ILE A 228 -16.36 12.38 2.67
CA ILE A 228 -16.51 12.98 1.34
C ILE A 228 -16.76 11.87 0.31
N PRO A 229 -17.79 11.99 -0.55
CA PRO A 229 -18.05 10.99 -1.58
C PRO A 229 -16.90 10.89 -2.59
N LEU A 230 -16.64 9.65 -3.03
CA LEU A 230 -15.77 9.37 -4.17
C LEU A 230 -16.39 9.92 -5.46
N ILE A 231 -15.60 10.62 -6.28
CA ILE A 231 -16.07 11.19 -7.55
C ILE A 231 -15.45 10.56 -8.79
N ASN A 232 -14.45 9.69 -8.64
CA ASN A 232 -13.77 9.06 -9.77
C ASN A 232 -14.23 7.61 -9.99
N TYR A 233 -14.71 7.34 -11.19
CA TYR A 233 -15.14 6.03 -11.67
C TYR A 233 -14.50 5.77 -13.04
N VAL A 234 -14.10 4.52 -13.26
CA VAL A 234 -13.59 4.01 -14.53
C VAL A 234 -14.52 2.92 -15.07
N THR A 235 -14.27 2.47 -16.29
CA THR A 235 -14.94 1.30 -16.86
C THR A 235 -14.09 0.07 -16.58
N ASP A 236 -14.65 -0.94 -15.93
CA ASP A 236 -13.94 -2.20 -15.67
C ASP A 236 -13.78 -3.06 -16.95
N TYR A 237 -13.07 -4.19 -16.84
CA TYR A 237 -12.86 -5.10 -17.96
C TYR A 237 -14.16 -5.70 -18.54
N LEU A 238 -15.24 -5.71 -17.76
CA LEU A 238 -16.57 -6.19 -18.18
C LEU A 238 -17.43 -5.08 -18.78
N GLY A 239 -16.94 -3.84 -18.86
CA GLY A 239 -17.68 -2.70 -19.37
C GLY A 239 -18.57 -2.00 -18.34
N ASN A 240 -18.49 -2.34 -17.06
CA ASN A 240 -19.31 -1.74 -16.00
C ASN A 240 -18.61 -0.55 -15.35
N PRO A 241 -19.36 0.45 -14.86
CA PRO A 241 -18.80 1.48 -14.00
C PRO A 241 -18.25 0.88 -12.70
N SER A 242 -16.97 1.17 -12.40
CA SER A 242 -16.29 0.73 -11.19
C SER A 242 -15.52 1.91 -10.57
N PRO A 243 -15.40 2.00 -9.23
CA PRO A 243 -14.57 3.01 -8.58
C PRO A 243 -13.13 3.07 -9.15
N GLY A 244 -12.60 4.27 -9.38
CA GLY A 244 -11.27 4.46 -9.97
C GLY A 244 -10.20 4.75 -8.93
N TYR A 245 -9.65 5.95 -8.92
CA TYR A 245 -8.69 6.43 -7.92
C TYR A 245 -9.41 7.09 -6.74
N TRP A 246 -8.76 7.16 -5.57
CA TRP A 246 -9.24 7.92 -4.40
C TRP A 246 -9.24 9.44 -4.64
N ILE A 247 -10.21 9.91 -5.42
CA ILE A 247 -10.38 11.31 -5.78
C ILE A 247 -11.70 11.83 -5.23
N PHE A 248 -11.64 12.99 -4.61
CA PHE A 248 -12.72 13.63 -3.86
C PHE A 248 -12.84 15.11 -4.25
N ASP A 249 -14.03 15.67 -4.10
CA ASP A 249 -14.28 17.10 -4.27
C ASP A 249 -14.28 17.81 -2.92
N PHE A 250 -13.42 18.82 -2.78
CA PHE A 250 -13.27 19.63 -1.57
C PHE A 250 -13.83 21.06 -1.74
N SER A 251 -14.53 21.35 -2.83
CA SER A 251 -15.02 22.70 -3.15
C SER A 251 -16.25 23.16 -2.35
N GLY A 252 -16.67 22.39 -1.34
CA GLY A 252 -17.80 22.68 -0.46
C GLY A 252 -17.61 23.87 0.47
#